data_AF-A0A5K0WS16-F1
#
_entry.id   AF-A0A5K0WS16-F1
#
_cell.length_a   1.000
_cell.length_b   1.000
_cell.length_c   1.000
_cell.angle_alpha   90.00
_cell.angle_beta   90.00
_cell.angle_gamma   90.00
#
_symmetry.space_group_name_H-M   'P 1'
#
loop_
_entity.id
_entity.type
_entity.pdbx_description
1 polymer ?
#
loop_
_entity_poly.entity_id
_entity_poly.type
_entity_poly.pdbx_seq_one_letter_code
_entity_poly.pdbx_strand_id
1 'polypeptide(L)' 'SVMEGYNGTIMAYGQTGTGKTFTLGRLGEEDTAARGIMVRSMEGILADISPETDSVSISYLQ' A
#
# COMPACT_ATOMS: atom_id res chain seq x y z
N SER A 1 -3.41 6.73 -14.02
CA SER A 1 -2.27 5.78 -14.02
C SER A 1 -2.71 4.41 -13.46
N VAL A 2 -2.60 4.03 -12.18
CA VAL A 2 -3.15 2.70 -11.74
C VAL A 2 -4.69 2.64 -11.70
N MET A 3 -5.36 3.75 -11.34
CA MET A 3 -6.83 3.86 -11.36
C MET A 3 -7.46 3.85 -12.77
N GLU A 4 -6.64 3.91 -13.83
CA GLU A 4 -7.08 3.85 -15.23
C GLU A 4 -7.01 2.42 -15.81
N GLY A 5 -6.83 1.41 -14.95
CA GLY A 5 -6.80 0.00 -15.35
C GLY A 5 -5.39 -0.55 -15.64
N TYR A 6 -4.34 0.11 -15.14
CA TYR A 6 -2.97 -0.38 -15.27
C TYR A 6 -2.54 -1.16 -14.02
N ASN A 7 -1.92 -2.32 -14.23
CA ASN A 7 -1.38 -3.13 -13.13
C ASN A 7 -0.06 -2.54 -12.63
N GLY A 8 0.08 -2.41 -11.31
CA GLY A 8 1.31 -1.97 -10.64
C GLY A 8 1.82 -2.98 -9.63
N THR A 9 3.14 -3.20 -9.60
CA THR A 9 3.80 -4.07 -8.62
C THR A 9 4.92 -3.30 -7.94
N ILE A 10 4.97 -3.35 -6.61
CA ILE A 10 6.04 -2.75 -5.80
C ILE A 10 6.76 -3.88 -5.05
N MET A 11 8.09 -3.90 -5.16
CA MET A 11 8.94 -4.89 -4.49
C MET A 11 10.09 -4.16 -3.79
N ALA A 12 10.35 -4.49 -2.53
CA ALA A 12 11.58 -4.06 -1.84
C ALA A 12 12.60 -5.19 -1.82
N TYR A 13 13.83 -4.86 -2.18
CA TYR A 13 14.94 -5.79 -2.25
C TYR A 13 16.14 -5.26 -1.44
N GLY A 14 16.90 -6.16 -0.83
CA GLY A 14 18.03 -5.84 0.02
C GLY A 14 18.30 -6.92 1.07
N GLN A 15 19.45 -6.84 1.76
CA GLN A 15 19.80 -7.76 2.84
C GLN A 15 18.83 -7.64 4.03
N THR A 16 18.77 -8.66 4.90
CA THR A 16 18.07 -8.55 6.19
C THR A 16 18.64 -7.37 7.00
N GLY A 17 17.75 -6.59 7.64
CA GLY A 17 18.14 -5.40 8.40
C GLY A 17 18.16 -4.09 7.61
N THR A 18 18.02 -4.11 6.27
CA THR A 18 18.04 -2.88 5.44
C THR A 18 16.71 -2.14 5.37
N GLY A 19 15.77 -2.42 6.26
CA GLY A 19 14.52 -1.66 6.35
C GLY A 19 13.42 -2.01 5.33
N LYS A 20 13.48 -3.15 4.62
CA LYS A 20 12.41 -3.55 3.67
C LYS A 20 11.00 -3.51 4.28
N THR A 21 10.82 -4.12 5.45
CA THR A 21 9.54 -4.14 6.19
C THR A 21 9.16 -2.74 6.67
N PHE A 22 10.14 -1.93 7.06
CA PHE A 22 9.91 -0.54 7.47
C PHE A 22 9.35 0.29 6.30
N THR A 23 9.90 0.12 5.09
CA THR A 23 9.47 0.87 3.91
C THR A 23 8.11 0.39 3.38
N LEU A 24 7.86 -0.92 3.30
CA LEU A 24 6.64 -1.47 2.72
C LEU A 24 5.46 -1.53 3.69
N GLY A 25 5.66 -2.15 4.87
CA GLY A 25 4.58 -2.65 5.71
C GLY A 25 4.38 -1.94 7.04
N ARG A 26 5.09 -0.83 7.28
CA ARG A 26 4.95 -0.09 8.55
C ARG A 26 3.57 0.56 8.65
N LEU A 27 2.83 0.26 9.71
CA LEU A 27 1.47 0.77 9.91
C LEU A 27 1.42 2.24 10.37
N GLY A 28 2.48 2.73 11.02
CA GLY A 28 2.55 4.12 11.49
C GLY A 28 1.41 4.50 12.44
N GLU A 29 1.14 3.67 13.45
CA GLU A 29 0.01 3.85 14.39
C GLU A 29 0.12 5.15 15.21
N GLU A 30 1.34 5.54 15.59
CA GLU A 30 1.60 6.77 16.37
C GLU A 30 1.91 7.98 15.48
N ASP A 31 2.44 7.75 14.28
CA ASP A 31 2.86 8.81 13.35
C ASP A 31 2.46 8.43 11.92
N THR A 32 1.54 9.22 11.37
CA THR A 32 1.06 9.07 9.99
C THR A 32 2.17 9.27 8.97
N ALA A 33 3.18 10.09 9.28
CA ALA A 33 4.36 10.26 8.44
C ALA A 33 5.21 8.99 8.37
N ALA A 34 5.15 8.13 9.39
CA ALA A 34 5.87 6.87 9.44
C ALA A 34 5.17 5.70 8.74
N ARG A 35 4.01 5.92 8.11
CA ARG A 35 3.30 4.89 7.31
C ARG A 35 4.14 4.44 6.12
N GLY A 36 4.21 3.12 5.93
CA GLY A 36 4.84 2.47 4.80
C GLY A 36 4.02 2.60 3.51
N ILE A 37 4.61 2.17 2.41
CA ILE A 37 4.03 2.29 1.07
C ILE A 37 2.68 1.59 0.96
N MET A 38 2.50 0.41 1.60
CA MET A 38 1.25 -0.36 1.53
C MET A 38 0.07 0.46 2.07
N VAL A 39 0.19 1.00 3.28
CA VAL A 39 -0.90 1.76 3.92
C VAL A 39 -1.22 3.03 3.13
N ARG A 40 -0.18 3.79 2.73
CA ARG A 40 -0.35 5.02 1.94
C ARG A 40 -1.05 4.75 0.61
N SER A 41 -0.72 3.64 -0.04
CA SER A 41 -1.35 3.26 -1.32
C SER A 41 -2.82 2.87 -1.11
N MET A 42 -3.13 2.12 -0.05
CA MET A 42 -4.52 1.80 0.30
C MET A 42 -5.33 3.06 0.61
N GLU A 43 -4.79 3.99 1.38
CA GLU A 43 -5.46 5.27 1.68
C GLU A 43 -5.76 6.06 0.41
N GLY A 44 -4.80 6.14 -0.53
CA GLY A 44 -5.00 6.81 -1.81
C GLY A 44 -6.09 6.15 -2.65
N ILE A 45 -6.08 4.80 -2.77
CA ILE A 45 -7.11 4.07 -3.51
C ILE A 45 -8.49 4.30 -2.87
N LEU A 46 -8.60 4.14 -1.54
CA LEU A 46 -9.87 4.28 -0.83
C LEU A 46 -10.42 5.72 -0.87
N ALA A 47 -9.55 6.73 -1.05
CA ALA A 47 -9.98 8.12 -1.21
C ALA A 47 -10.56 8.42 -2.60
N ASP A 48 -10.12 7.70 -3.64
CA ASP A 48 -10.51 7.94 -5.03
C ASP A 48 -11.70 7.07 -5.49
N ILE A 49 -12.03 5.97 -4.80
CA ILE A 49 -13.14 5.09 -5.17
C ILE A 49 -14.52 5.66 -4.78
N SER A 50 -15.53 5.29 -5.57
CA SER A 50 -16.93 5.49 -5.22
C SER A 50 -17.54 4.19 -4.66
N PRO A 51 -18.02 4.17 -3.40
CA PRO A 51 -18.52 2.95 -2.76
C PRO A 51 -19.78 2.36 -3.40
N GLU A 52 -20.47 3.11 -4.27
CA GLU A 52 -21.68 2.65 -4.96
C GLU A 52 -21.37 1.92 -6.28
N THR A 53 -20.23 2.20 -6.91
CA THR A 53 -19.90 1.69 -8.25
C THR A 53 -18.69 0.78 -8.26
N ASP A 54 -17.76 0.98 -7.33
CA ASP A 54 -16.45 0.35 -7.36
C ASP A 54 -16.38 -0.79 -6.35
N SER A 55 -15.66 -1.86 -6.71
CA SER A 55 -15.43 -3.00 -5.83
C SER A 55 -13.94 -3.13 -5.52
N VAL A 56 -13.61 -3.32 -4.25
CA VAL A 56 -12.23 -3.47 -3.77
C VAL A 56 -12.07 -4.86 -3.18
N SER A 57 -11.05 -5.59 -3.63
CA SER A 57 -10.66 -6.89 -3.10
C SER A 57 -9.20 -6.84 -2.64
N ILE A 58 -8.95 -7.31 -1.42
CA ILE A 58 -7.63 -7.33 -0.80
C ILE A 58 -7.35 -8.76 -0.35
N SER A 59 -6.18 -9.28 -0.68
CA SER A 59 -5.68 -10.57 -0.22
C SER A 59 -4.26 -10.44 0.33
N TYR A 60 -3.94 -11.25 1.34
CA TYR A 60 -2.62 -11.31 1.95
C TYR A 60 -2.16 -12.77 2.01
N LEU A 61 -0.93 -13.02 1.57
CA LEU A 61 -0.26 -14.30 1.62
C LEU A 61 1.11 -14.10 2.27
N GLN A 62 1.45 -14.97 3.23
CA GLN A 62 2.74 -14.98 3.93
C GLN A 62 3.65 -16.06 3.38
#